data_AF-A0A936ZA32-F1
#
_entry.id   AF-A0A936ZA32-F1
#
_cell.length_a   1.000
_cell.length_b   1.000
_cell.length_c   1.000
_cell.angle_alpha   90.00
_cell.angle_beta   90.00
_cell.angle_gamma   90.00
#
_symmetry.space_group_name_H-M   'P 1'
#
loop_
_entity.id
_entity.type
_entity.pdbx_description
1 polymer ?
#
loop_
_entity_poly.entity_id
_entity_poly.type
_entity_poly.pdbx_seq_one_letter_code
_entity_poly.pdbx_strand_id
1 'polypeptide(L)'
;MHGFDHILNWKLKQGSHTFPGQDGGTCINEAAIVAAGFPYQSVRSVHDMPKCFSRPICALAMQINDEASDEERQQLLPFVTRLACADTLEVEQEREAYIAARMRWRLSFRQGLEILTGALAIGRQADELAPDEVRTRMAGVQQSAAAPTSVDEHPLISKFQGWFIGVF
;
A
#
# COMPACT_ATOMS: atom_id res chain seq x y z
N MET A 1 -14.51 8.39 17.49
CA MET A 1 -14.17 7.94 16.13
C MET A 1 -13.86 6.45 16.21
N HIS A 2 -14.81 5.57 15.88
CA HIS A 2 -14.68 4.11 16.02
C HIS A 2 -15.09 3.34 14.74
N GLY A 3 -15.14 4.01 13.58
CA GLY A 3 -15.69 3.41 12.35
C GLY A 3 -14.67 2.72 11.43
N PHE A 4 -13.37 2.90 11.65
CA PHE A 4 -12.31 2.47 10.73
C PHE A 4 -11.48 1.28 11.24
N ASP A 5 -11.60 0.91 12.52
CA ASP A 5 -10.78 -0.14 13.16
C ASP A 5 -10.99 -1.55 12.57
N HIS A 6 -11.93 -1.69 11.63
CA HIS A 6 -12.43 -2.96 11.12
C HIS A 6 -12.96 -2.82 9.70
N ILE A 7 -12.29 -2.07 8.82
CA ILE A 7 -12.51 -2.11 7.36
C ILE A 7 -12.08 -3.50 6.76
N LEU A 8 -12.35 -4.57 7.52
CA LEU A 8 -12.05 -5.99 7.32
C LEU A 8 -10.63 -6.33 7.75
N ASN A 9 -10.35 -7.64 7.87
CA ASN A 9 -9.04 -8.23 8.20
C ASN A 9 -7.97 -7.91 7.13
N TRP A 10 -7.89 -6.66 6.68
CA TRP A 10 -6.95 -6.17 5.69
C TRP A 10 -5.70 -5.69 6.40
N LYS A 11 -4.63 -6.49 6.30
CA LYS A 11 -3.37 -6.19 6.96
C LYS A 11 -2.43 -5.45 6.01
N LEU A 12 -1.97 -4.27 6.36
CA LEU A 12 -0.93 -3.61 5.55
C LEU A 12 0.40 -4.37 5.65
N LYS A 13 1.07 -4.55 4.51
CA LYS A 13 2.36 -5.25 4.36
C LYS A 13 3.42 -4.34 3.73
N GLN A 14 4.69 -4.65 3.97
CA GLN A 14 5.84 -3.93 3.41
C GLN A 14 6.06 -4.30 1.94
N GLY A 15 6.30 -3.31 1.08
CA GLY A 15 6.66 -3.51 -0.33
C GLY A 15 5.48 -3.89 -1.23
N SER A 16 5.77 -3.98 -2.54
CA SER A 16 4.79 -4.38 -3.55
C SER A 16 4.67 -5.90 -3.62
N HIS A 17 3.44 -6.40 -3.75
CA HIS A 17 3.17 -7.83 -3.77
C HIS A 17 2.51 -8.26 -5.09
N THR A 18 2.86 -9.44 -5.59
CA THR A 18 1.92 -10.20 -6.45
C THR A 18 0.76 -10.59 -5.54
N PHE A 19 -0.47 -10.23 -5.92
CA PHE A 19 -1.72 -10.28 -5.15
C PHE A 19 -1.71 -11.20 -3.90
N PRO A 20 -2.03 -10.68 -2.70
CA PRO A 20 -1.81 -11.44 -1.48
C PRO A 20 -2.88 -12.51 -1.35
N GLY A 21 -2.46 -13.71 -0.92
CA GLY A 21 -3.37 -14.80 -0.54
C GLY A 21 -4.33 -14.42 0.59
N GLN A 22 -4.95 -15.43 1.23
CA GLN A 22 -6.15 -15.30 2.08
C GLN A 22 -6.14 -14.19 3.16
N ASP A 23 -4.98 -13.75 3.66
CA ASP A 23 -4.87 -12.64 4.63
C ASP A 23 -4.92 -11.24 3.99
N GLY A 24 -5.10 -11.14 2.67
CA GLY A 24 -5.45 -9.91 1.95
C GLY A 24 -4.47 -8.75 2.10
N GLY A 25 -3.21 -9.02 2.47
CA GLY A 25 -2.31 -7.95 2.87
C GLY A 25 -1.53 -7.30 1.74
N THR A 26 -1.75 -6.00 1.54
CA THR A 26 -1.14 -5.19 0.48
C THR A 26 -0.34 -4.02 1.08
N CYS A 27 0.43 -3.30 0.27
CA CYS A 27 0.92 -2.00 0.73
C CYS A 27 -0.23 -0.98 0.83
N ILE A 28 0.00 0.14 1.50
CA ILE A 28 -1.01 1.20 1.68
C ILE A 28 -1.54 1.74 0.34
N ASN A 29 -0.69 1.90 -0.67
CA ASN A 29 -1.09 2.46 -1.96
C ASN A 29 -1.97 1.49 -2.76
N GLU A 30 -1.65 0.20 -2.70
CA GLU A 30 -2.47 -0.87 -3.28
C GLU A 30 -3.84 -0.95 -2.59
N ALA A 31 -3.88 -0.82 -1.26
CA ALA A 31 -5.15 -0.75 -0.51
C ALA A 31 -5.97 0.49 -0.92
N ALA A 32 -5.32 1.63 -1.11
CA ALA A 32 -5.97 2.88 -1.46
C ALA A 32 -6.59 2.84 -2.87
N ILE A 33 -5.95 2.15 -3.82
CA ILE A 33 -6.50 1.87 -5.16
C ILE A 33 -7.82 1.13 -5.05
N VAL A 34 -7.85 0.03 -4.30
CA VAL A 34 -9.07 -0.77 -4.09
C VAL A 34 -10.14 0.03 -3.35
N ALA A 35 -9.75 0.76 -2.29
CA ALA A 35 -10.67 1.58 -1.52
C ALA A 35 -11.33 2.67 -2.37
N ALA A 36 -10.59 3.27 -3.32
CA ALA A 36 -11.11 4.24 -4.27
C ALA A 36 -11.95 3.62 -5.41
N GLY A 37 -12.10 2.30 -5.46
CA GLY A 37 -12.96 1.60 -6.42
C GLY A 37 -12.26 1.19 -7.72
N PHE A 38 -10.94 1.29 -7.79
CA PHE A 38 -10.17 0.77 -8.92
C PHE A 38 -9.92 -0.74 -8.76
N PRO A 39 -9.71 -1.48 -9.87
CA PRO A 39 -9.20 -2.84 -9.81
C PRO A 39 -7.87 -2.87 -9.06
N TYR A 40 -7.64 -3.95 -8.29
CA TYR A 40 -6.34 -4.17 -7.67
C TYR A 40 -5.24 -4.17 -8.74
N GLN A 41 -4.16 -3.46 -8.45
CA GLN A 41 -2.90 -3.54 -9.19
C GLN A 41 -1.75 -3.45 -8.19
N SER A 42 -0.64 -4.11 -8.49
CA SER A 42 0.59 -3.96 -7.72
C SER A 42 1.20 -2.58 -8.00
N VAL A 43 1.76 -1.95 -6.96
CA VAL A 43 2.34 -0.60 -7.07
C VAL A 43 3.82 -0.66 -6.73
N ARG A 44 4.68 -0.61 -7.75
CA ARG A 44 6.15 -0.53 -7.59
C ARG A 44 6.65 0.90 -7.61
N SER A 45 5.94 1.78 -8.30
CA SER A 45 6.18 3.21 -8.33
C SER A 45 4.88 3.97 -8.11
N VAL A 46 4.96 5.11 -7.43
CA VAL A 46 3.81 6.02 -7.33
C VAL A 46 3.33 6.52 -8.69
N HIS A 47 4.16 6.44 -9.74
CA HIS A 47 3.76 6.79 -11.10
C HIS A 47 2.77 5.80 -11.73
N ASP A 48 2.67 4.58 -11.17
CA ASP A 48 1.74 3.53 -11.63
C ASP A 48 0.29 3.78 -11.13
N MET A 49 0.10 4.64 -10.12
CA MET A 49 -1.23 4.83 -9.53
C MET A 49 -2.16 5.67 -10.44
N PRO A 50 -3.50 5.55 -10.31
CA PRO A 50 -4.43 6.37 -11.06
C PRO A 50 -4.20 7.88 -10.87
N LYS A 51 -4.61 8.69 -11.84
CA LYS A 51 -4.34 10.16 -11.84
C LYS A 51 -4.98 10.93 -10.68
N CYS A 52 -6.02 10.37 -10.05
CA CYS A 52 -6.66 10.99 -8.89
C CYS A 52 -5.85 10.86 -7.59
N PHE A 53 -4.72 10.13 -7.59
CA PHE A 53 -3.84 9.98 -6.44
C PHE A 53 -2.71 10.99 -6.45
N SER A 54 -2.53 11.70 -5.33
CA SER A 54 -1.43 12.66 -5.18
C SER A 54 -0.10 11.91 -5.12
N ARG A 55 0.81 12.22 -6.05
CA ARG A 55 2.13 11.58 -6.14
C ARG A 55 3.00 11.84 -4.89
N PRO A 56 3.18 13.09 -4.41
CA PRO A 56 3.95 13.36 -3.19
C PRO A 56 3.37 12.66 -1.96
N ILE A 57 2.04 12.66 -1.80
CA ILE A 57 1.37 11.99 -0.68
C ILE A 57 1.57 10.48 -0.75
N CYS A 58 1.35 9.86 -1.91
CA CYS A 58 1.51 8.42 -2.07
C CYS A 58 2.97 7.97 -1.92
N ALA A 59 3.94 8.84 -2.26
CA ALA A 59 5.36 8.54 -2.11
C ALA A 59 5.74 8.51 -0.63
N LEU A 60 5.32 9.52 0.13
CA LEU A 60 5.53 9.56 1.57
C LEU A 60 4.82 8.40 2.27
N ALA A 61 3.57 8.11 1.90
CA ALA A 61 2.81 7.00 2.47
C ALA A 61 3.49 5.64 2.22
N MET A 62 3.99 5.41 1.00
CA MET A 62 4.75 4.20 0.66
C MET A 62 6.03 4.09 1.48
N GLN A 63 6.79 5.18 1.61
CA GLN A 63 8.00 5.20 2.42
C GLN A 63 7.70 4.86 3.90
N ILE A 64 6.72 5.52 4.50
CA ILE A 64 6.33 5.26 5.90
C ILE A 64 5.85 3.82 6.07
N ASN A 65 5.07 3.30 5.13
CA ASN A 65 4.60 1.90 5.13
C ASN A 65 5.76 0.91 5.15
N ASP A 66 6.78 1.17 4.33
CA ASP A 66 7.89 0.25 4.12
C ASP A 66 8.94 0.32 5.23
N GLU A 67 9.07 1.46 5.90
CA GLU A 67 9.99 1.64 7.04
C GLU A 67 9.38 1.22 8.39
N ALA A 68 8.04 1.12 8.49
CA ALA A 68 7.32 0.79 9.72
C ALA A 68 7.47 -0.67 10.16
N SER A 69 7.40 -0.92 11.48
CA SER A 69 7.15 -2.26 12.02
C SER A 69 5.78 -2.80 11.57
N ASP A 70 5.56 -4.11 11.72
CA ASP A 70 4.27 -4.71 11.37
C ASP A 70 3.08 -4.12 12.12
N GLU A 71 3.28 -3.77 13.40
CA GLU A 71 2.28 -3.15 14.27
C GLU A 71 2.08 -1.68 13.93
N GLU A 72 3.17 -0.93 13.75
CA GLU A 72 3.12 0.48 13.37
C GLU A 72 2.41 0.66 12.03
N ARG A 73 2.70 -0.20 11.05
CA ARG A 73 2.11 -0.12 9.70
C ARG A 73 0.59 -0.15 9.72
N GLN A 74 -0.04 -0.86 10.67
CA GLN A 74 -1.50 -0.90 10.74
C GLN A 74 -2.12 0.45 11.12
N GLN A 75 -1.36 1.35 11.74
CA GLN A 75 -1.80 2.72 12.05
C GLN A 75 -1.96 3.58 10.79
N LEU A 76 -1.54 3.10 9.62
CA LEU A 76 -1.77 3.76 8.33
C LEU A 76 -3.15 3.49 7.73
N LEU A 77 -3.90 2.51 8.24
CA LEU A 77 -5.24 2.16 7.72
C LEU A 77 -6.20 3.36 7.60
N PRO A 78 -6.27 4.30 8.56
CA PRO A 78 -7.12 5.49 8.44
C PRO A 78 -6.77 6.43 7.28
N PHE A 79 -5.60 6.27 6.65
CA PHE A 79 -5.16 7.09 5.52
C PHE A 79 -5.50 6.47 4.16
N VAL A 80 -5.89 5.19 4.11
CA VAL A 80 -6.16 4.45 2.87
C VAL A 80 -7.20 5.18 1.99
N THR A 81 -8.27 5.70 2.58
CA THR A 81 -9.33 6.41 1.84
C THR A 81 -8.96 7.86 1.51
N ARG A 82 -7.82 8.36 1.99
CA ARG A 82 -7.42 9.78 1.87
C ARG A 82 -6.40 10.03 0.77
N LEU A 83 -5.81 8.98 0.17
CA LEU A 83 -4.72 9.13 -0.81
C LEU A 83 -5.21 9.57 -2.21
N ALA A 84 -6.49 9.37 -2.53
CA ALA A 84 -7.12 9.79 -3.79
C ALA A 84 -7.45 11.31 -3.81
N CYS A 85 -6.45 12.12 -3.49
CA CYS A 85 -6.55 13.55 -3.24
C CYS A 85 -5.71 14.42 -4.19
N ALA A 86 -5.35 13.90 -5.38
CA ALA A 86 -4.63 14.70 -6.38
C ALA A 86 -5.35 16.03 -6.65
N ASP A 87 -4.56 17.06 -6.87
CA ASP A 87 -5.00 18.43 -7.10
C ASP A 87 -4.22 19.07 -8.28
N THR A 88 -4.32 20.39 -8.40
CA THR A 88 -3.55 21.21 -9.32
C THR A 88 -2.04 21.04 -9.12
N LEU A 89 -1.27 21.32 -10.17
CA LEU A 89 0.18 21.17 -10.15
C LEU A 89 0.82 22.01 -9.04
N GLU A 90 0.30 23.22 -8.83
CA GLU A 90 0.76 24.16 -7.82
C GLU A 90 0.61 23.58 -6.40
N VAL A 91 -0.54 22.95 -6.12
CA VAL A 91 -0.78 22.28 -4.83
C VAL A 91 0.11 21.05 -4.67
N GLU A 92 0.31 20.24 -5.72
CA GLU A 92 1.21 19.09 -5.65
C GLU A 92 2.67 19.51 -5.38
N GLN A 93 3.12 20.60 -5.99
CA GLN A 93 4.44 21.20 -5.71
C GLN A 93 4.54 21.73 -4.28
N GLU A 94 3.48 22.35 -3.76
CA GLU A 94 3.44 22.81 -2.36
C GLU A 94 3.53 21.63 -1.38
N ARG A 95 2.79 20.54 -1.65
CA ARG A 95 2.88 19.29 -0.86
C ARG A 95 4.30 18.74 -0.88
N GLU A 96 4.92 18.66 -2.06
CA GLU A 96 6.30 18.19 -2.21
C GLU A 96 7.29 19.06 -1.42
N ALA A 97 7.18 20.38 -1.54
CA ALA A 97 8.03 21.32 -0.80
C ALA A 97 7.80 21.21 0.72
N TYR A 98 6.55 21.08 1.17
CA TYR A 98 6.19 20.89 2.57
C TYR A 98 6.85 19.64 3.15
N ILE A 99 6.75 18.52 2.42
CA ILE A 99 7.33 17.23 2.80
C ILE A 99 8.85 17.36 2.84
N ALA A 100 9.47 17.80 1.74
CA ALA A 100 10.92 17.92 1.62
C ALA A 100 11.56 18.77 2.72
N ALA A 101 10.92 19.89 3.09
CA ALA A 101 11.41 20.76 4.16
C ALA A 101 11.37 20.12 5.57
N ARG A 102 10.61 19.04 5.74
CA ARG A 102 10.40 18.34 7.02
C ARG A 102 11.03 16.95 7.06
N MET A 103 11.39 16.40 5.91
CA MET A 103 12.15 15.16 5.84
C MET A 103 13.52 15.35 6.49
N ARG A 104 13.84 14.45 7.42
CA ARG A 104 15.12 14.41 8.13
C ARG A 104 15.71 13.02 8.01
N TRP A 105 17.02 12.92 8.18
CA TRP A 105 17.67 11.63 8.31
C TRP A 105 17.16 10.91 9.56
N ARG A 106 16.66 9.67 9.39
CA ARG A 106 16.05 8.83 10.43
C ARG A 106 14.79 9.45 11.06
N LEU A 107 13.75 9.60 10.24
CA LEU A 107 12.42 9.98 10.71
C LEU A 107 11.81 8.84 11.54
N SER A 108 11.24 9.15 12.71
CA SER A 108 10.42 8.16 13.43
C SER A 108 9.07 7.97 12.75
N PHE A 109 8.45 6.79 12.91
CA PHE A 109 7.13 6.49 12.34
C PHE A 109 6.09 7.56 12.67
N ARG A 110 6.01 7.98 13.95
CA ARG A 110 5.09 9.04 14.40
C ARG A 110 5.34 10.38 13.70
N GLN A 111 6.60 10.79 13.52
CA GLN A 111 6.92 12.01 12.77
C GLN A 111 6.53 11.88 11.29
N GLY A 112 6.67 10.68 10.71
CA GLY A 112 6.12 10.36 9.39
C GLY A 112 4.62 10.62 9.30
N LEU A 113 3.85 10.12 10.26
CA LEU A 113 2.40 10.34 10.32
C LEU A 113 2.03 11.83 10.48
N GLU A 114 2.78 12.59 11.27
CA GLU A 114 2.58 14.03 11.43
C GLU A 114 2.83 14.79 10.11
N ILE A 115 3.89 14.45 9.39
CA ILE A 115 4.18 15.05 8.07
C ILE A 115 3.09 14.65 7.07
N LEU A 116 2.70 13.37 7.01
CA LEU A 116 1.65 12.88 6.11
C LEU A 116 0.33 13.59 6.39
N THR A 117 -0.04 13.76 7.65
CA THR A 117 -1.26 14.48 8.06
C THR A 117 -1.22 15.94 7.65
N GLY A 118 -0.08 16.63 7.86
CA GLY A 118 0.09 18.02 7.45
C GLY A 118 0.07 18.20 5.94
N ALA A 119 0.70 17.31 5.19
CA ALA A 119 0.70 17.36 3.73
C ALA A 119 -0.70 17.09 3.16
N LEU A 120 -1.45 16.16 3.74
CA LEU A 120 -2.85 15.92 3.39
C LEU A 120 -3.73 17.14 3.62
N ALA A 121 -3.42 18.00 4.60
CA ALA A 121 -4.19 19.21 4.88
C ALA A 121 -4.00 20.33 3.83
N ILE A 122 -3.02 20.21 2.93
CA ILE A 122 -2.76 21.18 1.85
C ILE A 122 -3.66 20.83 0.66
N GLY A 123 -4.55 21.74 0.26
CA GLY A 123 -5.40 21.62 -0.92
C GLY A 123 -6.58 20.65 -0.78
N ARG A 124 -7.03 20.10 -1.91
CA ARG A 124 -8.17 19.19 -2.03
C ARG A 124 -8.00 17.97 -1.15
N GLN A 125 -9.08 17.61 -0.45
CA GLN A 125 -9.21 16.33 0.26
C GLN A 125 -9.81 15.27 -0.66
N ALA A 126 -9.53 13.99 -0.40
CA ALA A 126 -10.23 12.91 -1.06
C ALA A 126 -11.74 12.99 -0.77
N ASP A 127 -12.55 12.52 -1.71
CA ASP A 127 -14.01 12.52 -1.53
C ASP A 127 -14.39 11.61 -0.36
N GLU A 128 -15.44 11.98 0.39
CA GLU A 128 -15.90 11.19 1.51
C GLU A 128 -16.51 9.88 1.00
N LEU A 129 -15.80 8.77 1.22
CA LEU A 129 -16.27 7.43 0.88
C LEU A 129 -17.00 6.82 2.07
N ALA A 130 -18.21 6.32 1.83
CA ALA A 130 -18.96 5.61 2.85
C ALA A 130 -18.16 4.37 3.32
N PRO A 131 -17.96 4.16 4.64
CA PRO A 131 -17.19 3.02 5.14
C PRO A 131 -17.68 1.66 4.63
N ASP A 132 -19.00 1.50 4.45
CA ASP A 132 -19.60 0.26 3.93
C ASP A 132 -19.30 0.01 2.45
N GLU A 133 -19.10 1.08 1.67
CA GLU A 133 -18.71 0.97 0.26
C GLU A 133 -17.25 0.51 0.14
N VAL A 134 -16.35 1.12 0.93
CA VAL A 134 -14.94 0.71 1.01
C VAL A 134 -14.84 -0.75 1.46
N ARG A 135 -15.62 -1.13 2.48
CA ARG A 135 -15.71 -2.51 2.97
C ARG A 135 -16.12 -3.47 1.87
N THR A 136 -17.20 -3.17 1.15
CA THR A 136 -17.69 -4.00 0.04
C THR A 136 -16.62 -4.20 -1.03
N ARG A 137 -15.94 -3.11 -1.44
CA ARG A 137 -14.86 -3.16 -2.44
C ARG A 137 -13.71 -4.06 -2.00
N MET A 138 -13.24 -3.87 -0.77
CA MET A 138 -12.12 -4.64 -0.23
C MET A 138 -12.48 -6.12 -0.03
N ALA A 139 -13.69 -6.43 0.44
CA ALA A 139 -14.19 -7.81 0.55
C ALA A 139 -14.27 -8.50 -0.82
N GLY A 140 -14.74 -7.80 -1.86
CA GLY A 140 -14.84 -8.37 -3.21
C GLY A 140 -13.48 -8.77 -3.78
N VAL A 141 -12.45 -7.97 -3.52
CA VAL A 141 -11.07 -8.28 -3.89
C VAL A 141 -10.56 -9.50 -3.11
N GLN A 142 -10.76 -9.56 -1.79
CA GLN A 142 -10.38 -10.74 -0.98
C GLN A 142 -11.08 -12.02 -1.44
N GLN A 143 -12.38 -11.97 -1.77
CA GLN A 143 -13.12 -13.13 -2.26
C GLN A 143 -12.62 -13.59 -3.63
N SER A 144 -12.24 -12.65 -4.51
CA SER A 144 -11.66 -12.98 -5.82
C SER A 144 -10.28 -13.62 -5.69
N ALA A 145 -9.52 -13.30 -4.63
CA ALA A 145 -8.26 -13.96 -4.28
C ALA A 145 -8.41 -15.42 -3.86
N ALA A 146 -9.60 -15.81 -3.38
CA ALA A 146 -9.86 -17.17 -2.95
C ALA A 146 -10.06 -18.15 -4.11
N ALA A 147 -10.17 -17.68 -5.36
CA ALA A 147 -10.17 -18.55 -6.53
C ALA A 147 -8.71 -18.84 -6.95
N PRO A 148 -8.22 -20.08 -6.82
CA PRO A 148 -6.93 -20.42 -7.39
C PRO A 148 -7.07 -20.40 -8.91
N THR A 149 -6.56 -19.36 -9.58
CA THR A 149 -6.09 -19.54 -10.94
C THR A 149 -4.84 -20.42 -10.86
N SER A 150 -5.05 -21.73 -10.82
CA SER A 150 -4.03 -22.73 -11.09
C SER A 150 -3.58 -22.53 -12.54
N VAL A 151 -2.51 -21.78 -12.72
CA VAL A 151 -1.64 -22.01 -13.86
C VAL A 151 -0.50 -22.85 -13.30
N ASP A 152 -0.57 -24.15 -13.55
CA ASP A 152 0.47 -25.11 -13.18
C ASP A 152 1.80 -24.68 -13.80
N GLU A 153 2.71 -24.14 -12.99
CA GLU A 153 4.12 -24.11 -13.37
C GLU A 153 4.68 -25.53 -13.20
N HIS A 154 4.89 -26.20 -14.34
CA HIS A 154 5.52 -27.51 -14.42
C HIS A 154 6.81 -27.60 -13.59
N PRO A 155 7.05 -28.69 -12.84
CA PRO A 155 8.28 -28.87 -12.10
C PRO A 155 9.36 -29.47 -13.02
N LEU A 156 10.44 -28.72 -13.27
CA LEU A 156 11.69 -29.29 -13.74
C LEU A 156 12.73 -29.30 -12.62
N ILE A 157 12.57 -30.28 -11.72
CA ILE A 157 13.67 -30.79 -10.91
C ILE A 157 14.42 -31.81 -11.77
N SER A 158 15.66 -31.49 -12.17
CA SER A 158 16.58 -32.48 -12.74
C SER A 158 17.83 -32.60 -11.88
N LYS A 159 17.74 -33.56 -10.95
CA LYS A 159 18.77 -34.52 -10.49
C LYS A 159 20.24 -34.12 -10.66
N PHE A 160 20.90 -33.79 -9.55
CA PHE A 160 22.31 -34.14 -9.34
C PHE A 160 22.37 -35.29 -8.33
N GLN A 161 22.56 -36.52 -8.83
CA GLN A 161 23.03 -37.65 -8.03
C GLN A 161 24.56 -37.58 -8.00
N GLY A 162 25.13 -37.63 -6.78
CA GLY A 162 26.55 -37.46 -6.55
C GLY A 162 27.39 -38.71 -6.79
N TRP A 163 28.70 -38.56 -6.60
CA TRP A 163 29.56 -39.66 -6.21
C TRP A 163 30.74 -39.14 -5.37
N PHE A 164 30.85 -39.65 -4.13
CA PHE A 164 32.07 -39.68 -3.33
C PHE A 164 32.74 -41.05 -3.54
N ILE A 165 34.07 -41.06 -3.72
CA ILE A 165 35.13 -42.07 -3.39
C ILE A 165 36.43 -41.39 -3.91
N GLY A 166 37.59 -41.23 -3.26
CA GLY A 166 38.23 -41.90 -2.13
C GLY A 166 39.65 -42.33 -2.56
N VAL A 167 40.69 -41.77 -1.90
CA VAL A 167 42.08 -42.27 -1.72
C VAL A 167 42.96 -42.55 -2.96
N PHE A 168 44.04 -41.77 -3.13
CA PHE A 168 45.46 -42.19 -3.01
C PHE A 168 46.36 -40.94 -2.93
#